data_AF-Q4TTR2-F1
#
_entry.id   AF-Q4TTR2-F1
#
_cell.length_a   1.000
_cell.length_b   1.000
_cell.length_c   1.000
_cell.angle_alpha   90.00
_cell.angle_beta   90.00
_cell.angle_gamma   90.00
#
_symmetry.space_group_name_H-M   'P 1'
#
loop_
_entity.id
_entity.type
_entity.pdbx_description
1 polymer ?
#
loop_
_entity_poly.entity_id
_entity_poly.type
_entity_poly.pdbx_seq_one_letter_code
_entity_poly.pdbx_strand_id
1 'polypeptide(L)'
;QVMKELKKRRELHKLEWEELLSEAENDDEKKHVYPVIWKFCELDTKPHDKSVSHHELIPITAPVIPMESCIKPFLEGCDANNDGNISIKEWGKCLGLKEGEIQERC
;
A
#
# COMPACT_ATOMS: atom_id res chain seq x y z
N GLN A 1 -15.43 -4.27 0.32
CA GLN A 1 -14.01 -4.14 0.74
C GLN A 1 -13.13 -4.20 -0.51
N VAL A 2 -12.12 -3.32 -0.62
CA VAL A 2 -11.28 -3.15 -1.82
C VAL A 2 -10.72 -4.47 -2.33
N MET A 3 -10.07 -5.25 -1.46
CA MET A 3 -9.40 -6.50 -1.84
C MET A 3 -10.36 -7.57 -2.40
N LYS A 4 -11.62 -7.61 -1.94
CA LYS A 4 -12.63 -8.53 -2.51
C LYS A 4 -13.00 -8.17 -3.94
N GLU A 5 -13.04 -6.88 -4.26
CA GLU A 5 -13.31 -6.40 -5.63
C GLU A 5 -12.11 -6.64 -6.55
N LEU A 6 -10.89 -6.41 -6.07
CA LEU A 6 -9.66 -6.74 -6.80
C LEU A 6 -9.57 -8.25 -7.12
N LYS A 7 -9.93 -9.11 -6.16
CA LYS A 7 -10.02 -10.57 -6.39
C LYS A 7 -11.02 -10.91 -7.49
N LYS A 8 -12.23 -10.34 -7.45
CA LYS A 8 -13.27 -10.57 -8.48
C LYS A 8 -12.80 -10.18 -9.88
N ARG A 9 -12.03 -9.08 -9.98
CA ARG A 9 -11.46 -8.58 -11.25
C ARG A 9 -10.20 -9.32 -11.69
N ARG A 10 -9.68 -10.24 -10.87
CA ARG A 10 -8.42 -10.98 -11.11
C ARG A 10 -7.20 -10.06 -11.20
N GLU A 11 -7.20 -8.98 -10.43
CA GLU A 11 -6.11 -7.99 -10.35
C GLU A 11 -5.11 -8.31 -9.23
N LEU A 12 -5.35 -9.38 -8.47
CA LEU A 12 -4.39 -9.92 -7.48
C LEU A 12 -3.51 -10.97 -8.16
N HIS A 13 -2.32 -10.57 -8.59
CA HIS A 13 -1.43 -11.39 -9.42
C HIS A 13 -0.61 -12.45 -8.65
N LYS A 14 -0.71 -12.55 -7.32
CA LYS A 14 0.00 -13.55 -6.50
C LYS A 14 -1.00 -14.41 -5.71
N LEU A 15 -0.83 -15.74 -5.77
CA LEU A 15 -1.67 -16.74 -5.10
C LEU A 15 -1.75 -16.53 -3.57
N GLU A 16 -0.70 -15.98 -2.96
CA GLU A 16 -0.65 -15.65 -1.54
C GLU A 16 -1.78 -14.72 -1.09
N TRP A 17 -2.19 -13.76 -1.93
CA TRP A 17 -3.25 -12.81 -1.56
C TRP A 17 -4.63 -13.48 -1.39
N GLU A 18 -4.87 -14.65 -2.00
CA GLU A 18 -6.13 -15.36 -1.81
C GLU A 18 -6.24 -15.98 -0.41
N GLU A 19 -5.13 -16.51 0.11
CA GLU A 19 -5.05 -17.07 1.47
C GLU A 19 -5.18 -15.94 2.50
N LEU A 20 -4.47 -14.83 2.30
CA LEU A 20 -4.57 -13.63 3.14
C LEU A 20 -5.99 -13.07 3.15
N LEU A 21 -6.69 -13.09 2.01
CA LEU A 21 -8.08 -12.67 1.96
C LEU A 21 -9.00 -13.55 2.81
N SER A 22 -8.80 -14.86 2.81
CA SER A 22 -9.55 -15.79 3.66
C SER A 22 -9.28 -15.53 5.14
N GLU A 23 -8.03 -15.28 5.51
CA GLU A 23 -7.68 -14.91 6.89
C GLU A 23 -8.37 -13.62 7.31
N ALA A 24 -8.34 -12.58 6.46
CA ALA A 24 -8.95 -11.30 6.75
C ALA A 24 -10.48 -11.35 6.80
N GLU A 25 -11.14 -12.40 6.30
CA GLU A 25 -12.60 -12.53 6.50
C GLU A 25 -12.97 -12.75 7.96
N ASN A 26 -12.08 -13.40 8.72
CA ASN A 26 -12.29 -13.81 10.11
C ASN A 26 -11.59 -12.88 11.13
N ASP A 27 -10.80 -11.91 10.65
CA ASP A 27 -10.00 -11.01 11.48
C ASP A 27 -10.13 -9.56 10.97
N ASP A 28 -10.82 -8.72 11.73
CA ASP A 28 -11.09 -7.33 11.36
C ASP A 28 -9.82 -6.46 11.32
N GLU A 29 -8.78 -6.76 12.10
CA GLU A 29 -7.51 -6.01 12.02
C GLU A 29 -6.84 -6.24 10.67
N LYS A 30 -6.82 -7.50 10.21
CA LYS A 30 -6.25 -7.87 8.90
C LYS A 30 -6.99 -7.26 7.71
N LYS A 31 -8.28 -6.90 7.86
CA LYS A 31 -9.07 -6.25 6.80
C LYS A 31 -8.52 -4.89 6.38
N HIS A 32 -7.83 -4.19 7.28
CA HIS A 32 -7.17 -2.91 7.00
C HIS A 32 -5.69 -3.08 6.66
N VAL A 33 -4.99 -3.97 7.38
CA VAL A 33 -3.55 -4.22 7.18
C VAL A 33 -3.25 -4.67 5.74
N TYR A 34 -3.95 -5.68 5.23
CA TYR A 34 -3.62 -6.26 3.92
C TYR A 34 -3.77 -5.30 2.73
N PRO A 35 -4.86 -4.50 2.61
CA PRO A 35 -4.93 -3.47 1.57
C PRO A 35 -3.76 -2.47 1.61
N VAL A 36 -3.32 -2.07 2.81
CA VAL A 36 -2.22 -1.11 2.98
C VAL A 36 -0.89 -1.72 2.51
N ILE A 37 -0.58 -2.95 2.94
CA ILE A 37 0.65 -3.65 2.52
C ILE A 37 0.61 -4.00 1.02
N TRP A 38 -0.53 -4.50 0.53
CA TRP A 38 -0.71 -4.83 -0.89
C TRP A 38 -0.45 -3.62 -1.79
N LYS A 39 -1.02 -2.46 -1.43
CA LYS A 39 -0.85 -1.25 -2.25
C LYS A 39 0.60 -0.78 -2.28
N PHE A 40 1.34 -0.93 -1.19
CA PHE A 40 2.78 -0.66 -1.19
C PHE A 40 3.53 -1.56 -2.18
N CYS A 41 3.30 -2.88 -2.09
CA CYS A 41 3.94 -3.86 -2.98
C CYS A 41 3.59 -3.67 -4.46
N GLU A 42 2.42 -3.10 -4.75
CA GLU A 42 2.00 -2.78 -6.12
C GLU A 42 2.74 -1.55 -6.67
N LEU A 43 3.16 -0.63 -5.81
CA LEU A 43 3.93 0.57 -6.21
C LEU A 43 5.44 0.29 -6.30
N ASP A 44 5.99 -0.39 -5.29
CA ASP A 44 7.41 -0.77 -5.19
C ASP A 44 7.75 -1.87 -6.21
N THR A 45 8.16 -1.48 -7.42
CA THR A 45 8.32 -2.40 -8.54
C THR A 45 9.62 -2.22 -9.32
N LYS A 46 10.24 -1.03 -9.30
CA LYS A 46 11.41 -0.72 -10.15
C LYS A 46 12.36 0.30 -9.50
N PRO A 47 13.39 -0.14 -8.77
CA PRO A 47 13.66 -1.51 -8.31
C PRO A 47 12.69 -1.95 -7.20
N HIS A 48 12.63 -3.26 -6.93
CA HIS A 48 11.93 -3.74 -5.73
C HIS A 48 12.85 -3.61 -4.51
N ASP A 49 12.81 -2.46 -3.83
CA ASP A 49 13.82 -2.08 -2.83
C ASP A 49 13.26 -1.69 -1.45
N LYS A 50 11.98 -1.98 -1.20
CA LYS A 50 11.29 -1.71 0.08
C LYS A 50 11.09 -0.23 0.36
N SER A 51 11.16 0.57 -0.70
CA SER A 51 10.89 1.98 -0.71
C SER A 51 10.02 2.32 -1.92
N VAL A 52 9.17 3.32 -1.78
CA VAL A 52 8.39 3.84 -2.90
C VAL A 52 8.91 5.21 -3.23
N SER A 53 9.52 5.33 -4.41
CA SER A 53 10.03 6.59 -4.92
C SER A 53 8.92 7.51 -5.43
N HIS A 54 9.21 8.81 -5.57
CA HIS A 54 8.28 9.74 -6.23
C HIS A 54 7.80 9.26 -7.61
N HIS A 55 8.66 8.58 -8.38
CA HIS A 55 8.29 8.04 -9.70
C HIS A 55 7.29 6.90 -9.61
N GLU A 56 7.42 6.04 -8.60
CA GLU A 56 6.49 4.95 -8.34
C GLU A 56 5.16 5.43 -7.77
N LEU A 57 5.10 6.63 -7.20
CA LEU A 57 3.84 7.27 -6.76
C LEU A 57 3.02 7.88 -7.89
N ILE A 58 3.62 8.15 -9.06
CA ILE A 58 2.94 8.81 -10.20
C ILE A 58 1.57 8.18 -10.55
N PRO A 59 1.38 6.84 -10.57
CA PRO A 59 0.09 6.23 -10.87
C PRO A 59 -1.05 6.62 -9.92
N ILE A 60 -0.74 7.16 -8.73
CA ILE A 60 -1.73 7.61 -7.74
C ILE A 60 -1.64 9.09 -7.39
N THR A 61 -0.62 9.82 -7.88
CA THR A 61 -0.42 11.26 -7.65
C THR A 61 -0.41 12.09 -8.94
N ALA A 62 -0.64 11.49 -10.12
CA ALA A 62 -0.79 12.27 -11.34
C ALA A 62 -2.06 13.14 -11.30
N PRO A 63 -2.08 14.35 -11.91
CA PRO A 63 -3.23 15.27 -11.84
C PRO A 63 -4.57 14.70 -12.33
N VAL A 64 -4.55 13.64 -13.13
CA VAL A 64 -5.74 12.94 -13.63
C VAL A 64 -6.35 12.00 -12.60
N ILE A 65 -5.66 11.73 -11.50
CA ILE A 65 -6.12 10.84 -10.44
C ILE A 65 -7.16 11.57 -9.58
N PRO A 66 -8.34 10.96 -9.33
CA PRO A 66 -9.31 11.54 -8.42
C PRO A 66 -8.69 11.82 -7.06
N MET A 67 -8.96 13.01 -6.52
CA MET A 67 -8.43 13.47 -5.22
C MET A 67 -6.90 13.59 -5.16
N GLU A 68 -6.21 13.75 -6.30
CA GLU A 68 -4.76 14.00 -6.32
C GLU A 68 -4.33 15.14 -5.38
N SER A 69 -5.10 16.23 -5.34
CA SER A 69 -4.85 17.37 -4.47
C SER A 69 -4.88 17.06 -2.98
N CYS A 70 -5.46 15.91 -2.59
CA CYS A 70 -5.43 15.38 -1.23
C CYS A 70 -4.34 14.30 -1.07
N ILE A 71 -4.20 13.41 -2.05
CA ILE A 71 -3.29 12.25 -1.97
C ILE A 71 -1.84 12.71 -1.97
N LYS A 72 -1.47 13.62 -2.87
CA LYS A 72 -0.10 14.09 -3.00
C LYS A 72 0.45 14.71 -1.70
N PRO A 73 -0.17 15.76 -1.12
CA PRO A 73 0.34 16.34 0.12
C PRO A 73 0.27 15.37 1.31
N PHE A 74 -0.68 14.43 1.30
CA PHE A 74 -0.72 13.38 2.32
C PHE A 74 0.52 12.48 2.25
N LEU A 75 0.88 12.00 1.07
CA LEU A 75 2.04 11.12 0.88
C LEU A 75 3.37 11.84 1.08
N GLU A 76 3.47 13.12 0.68
CA GLU A 76 4.61 13.98 1.03
C GLU A 76 4.79 14.08 2.55
N GLY A 77 3.69 14.11 3.31
CA GLY A 77 3.74 14.07 4.78
C GLY A 77 4.12 12.72 5.39
N CYS A 78 4.13 11.64 4.62
CA CYS A 78 4.53 10.31 5.09
C CYS A 78 6.05 10.11 5.09
N ASP A 79 6.80 10.89 4.30
CA ASP A 79 8.27 10.88 4.26
C ASP A 79 8.83 11.56 5.51
N ALA A 80 8.94 10.79 6.60
CA ALA A 80 9.24 11.32 7.94
C ALA A 80 10.74 11.62 8.11
N ASN A 81 11.59 10.91 7.36
CA ASN A 81 13.04 11.14 7.35
C ASN A 81 13.47 12.16 6.27
N ASN A 82 12.55 12.57 5.39
CA ASN A 82 12.72 13.54 4.31
C ASN A 82 13.81 13.14 3.31
N ASP A 83 13.86 11.85 2.96
CA ASP A 83 14.81 11.28 1.98
C ASP A 83 14.27 11.23 0.53
N GLY A 84 13.02 11.64 0.33
CA GLY A 84 12.34 11.69 -0.96
C GLY A 84 11.67 10.38 -1.37
N ASN A 85 11.72 9.35 -0.52
CA ASN A 85 11.04 8.07 -0.72
C ASN A 85 10.24 7.72 0.53
N ILE A 86 9.29 6.80 0.38
CA ILE A 86 8.47 6.33 1.50
C ILE A 86 8.80 4.86 1.74
N SER A 87 9.44 4.56 2.86
CA SER A 87 9.69 3.18 3.26
C SER A 87 8.40 2.46 3.66
N ILE A 88 8.39 1.12 3.66
CA ILE A 88 7.22 0.34 4.12
C ILE A 88 6.79 0.71 5.56
N LYS A 89 7.75 1.09 6.41
CA LYS A 89 7.48 1.51 7.80
C LYS A 89 6.79 2.86 7.86
N GLU A 90 7.25 3.82 7.07
CA GLU A 90 6.62 5.13 6.95
C GLU A 90 5.22 5.01 6.35
N TRP A 91 5.08 4.27 5.26
CA TRP A 91 3.79 3.99 4.60
C TRP A 91 2.77 3.38 5.57
N GLY A 92 3.15 2.28 6.24
CA GLY A 92 2.29 1.58 7.18
C GLY A 92 1.88 2.47 8.35
N LYS A 93 2.84 3.17 8.96
CA LYS A 93 2.57 4.08 10.09
C LYS A 93 1.70 5.26 9.67
N CYS A 94 1.95 5.85 8.50
CA CYS A 94 1.19 6.98 7.96
C CYS A 94 -0.28 6.61 7.71
N LEU A 95 -0.55 5.37 7.33
CA LEU A 95 -1.89 4.81 7.11
C LEU A 95 -2.50 4.14 8.36
N GLY A 96 -1.87 4.33 9.52
CA GLY A 96 -2.41 3.95 10.82
C GLY A 96 -2.17 2.50 11.26
N LEU A 97 -1.23 1.79 10.64
CA LEU A 97 -0.82 0.45 11.10
C LEU A 97 0.09 0.55 12.34
N LYS A 98 -0.04 -0.43 13.24
CA LYS A 98 0.87 -0.61 14.38
C LYS A 98 2.18 -1.23 13.90
N GLU A 99 3.29 -0.97 14.58
CA GLU A 99 4.61 -1.48 14.17
C GLU A 99 4.66 -3.02 13.99
N GLY A 100 3.94 -3.78 14.82
CA GLY A 100 3.88 -5.24 14.71
C GLY A 100 3.07 -5.77 13.52
N GLU A 101 2.24 -4.92 12.91
CA GLU A 101 1.40 -5.24 11.75
C GLU A 101 2.12 -4.98 10.43
N ILE A 102 3.17 -4.15 10.43
CA ILE A 102 3.90 -3.76 9.23
C ILE A 102 4.87 -4.87 8.85
N GLN A 103 4.45 -5.71 7.92
CA GLN A 103 5.25 -6.80 7.36
C GLN A 103 5.25 -6.69 5.84
N GLU A 104 6.44 -6.82 5.26
CA GLU A 104 6.58 -6.91 3.82
C GLU A 104 6.07 -8.28 3.36
N ARG A 105 4.95 -8.27 2.64
CA ARG A 105 4.33 -9.45 2.01
C ARG A 105 4.26 -9.26 0.50
N CYS A 106 5.32 -8.66 -0.03
CA CYS A 106 5.64 -8.60 -1.44
C CYS A 106 6.44 -9.89 -1.75
#